data_AF-A0A5N1KX48-F1
#
_entry.id   AF-A0A5N1KX48-F1
#
_cell.length_a   1.000
_cell.length_b   1.000
_cell.length_c   1.000
_cell.angle_alpha   90.00
_cell.angle_beta   90.00
_cell.angle_gamma   90.00
#
_symmetry.space_group_name_H-M   'P 1'
#
loop_
_entity.id
_entity.type
_entity.pdbx_description
1 polymer ?
#
loop_
_entity_poly.entity_id
_entity_poly.type
_entity_poly.pdbx_seq_one_letter_code
_entity_poly.pdbx_strand_id
1 'polypeptide(L)'
;MAAQSTPHQNSLFSLPSHPVGYLAIIATLATAGIHLVLGPRVMGFSQTLGILFILNGLGFLGGAVLYSSRYWRPELFLVAAGYALVTIISLFAFQGFSLDAFYMQGSLNPLAVGSKAAEAVLALCSVYLYTASSP
;
A
#
# COMPACT_ATOMS: atom_id res chain seq x y z
N MET A 1 -50.01 -11.75 -9.74
CA MET A 1 -48.53 -11.76 -9.85
C MET A 1 -47.99 -10.67 -8.93
N ALA A 2 -47.32 -11.03 -7.84
CA ALA A 2 -46.59 -10.08 -7.01
C ALA A 2 -45.17 -9.98 -7.54
N ALA A 3 -44.72 -8.78 -7.91
CA ALA A 3 -43.33 -8.53 -8.22
C ALA A 3 -42.51 -8.63 -6.92
N GLN A 4 -41.75 -9.70 -6.77
CA GLN A 4 -40.71 -9.77 -5.73
C GLN A 4 -39.58 -8.82 -6.14
N SER A 5 -39.58 -7.62 -5.58
CA SER A 5 -38.40 -6.77 -5.57
C SER A 5 -37.41 -7.35 -4.57
N THR A 6 -36.44 -8.12 -5.05
CA THR A 6 -35.28 -8.55 -4.24
C THR A 6 -34.56 -7.28 -3.76
N PRO A 7 -34.42 -7.04 -2.45
CA PRO A 7 -33.63 -5.92 -1.98
C PRO A 7 -32.19 -6.21 -2.38
N HIS A 8 -31.64 -5.45 -3.32
CA HIS A 8 -30.23 -5.50 -3.61
C HIS A 8 -29.51 -4.99 -2.35
N GLN A 9 -29.02 -5.92 -1.53
CA GLN A 9 -28.18 -5.59 -0.40
C GLN A 9 -26.89 -5.01 -0.96
N ASN A 10 -26.82 -3.69 -1.05
CA ASN A 10 -25.61 -2.97 -1.42
C ASN A 10 -24.58 -3.18 -0.31
N SER A 11 -23.77 -4.22 -0.43
CA SER A 11 -22.69 -4.50 0.51
C SER A 11 -21.74 -3.30 0.57
N LEU A 12 -21.36 -2.90 1.79
CA LEU A 12 -20.39 -1.82 1.98
C LEU A 12 -18.98 -2.22 1.52
N PHE A 13 -18.70 -3.53 1.56
CA PHE A 13 -17.42 -4.11 1.17
C PHE A 13 -17.59 -5.17 0.08
N SER A 14 -16.65 -5.22 -0.85
CA SER A 14 -16.60 -6.20 -1.93
C SER A 14 -15.20 -6.76 -2.07
N LEU A 15 -15.11 -8.03 -2.45
CA LEU A 15 -13.84 -8.64 -2.85
C LEU A 15 -13.43 -8.16 -4.24
N PRO A 16 -12.12 -8.15 -4.55
CA PRO A 16 -11.66 -7.83 -5.89
C PRO A 16 -12.22 -8.78 -6.94
N SER A 17 -12.67 -8.24 -8.07
CA SER A 17 -13.14 -9.01 -9.22
C SER A 17 -12.01 -9.57 -10.09
N HIS A 18 -10.77 -9.08 -9.90
CA HIS A 18 -9.60 -9.46 -10.68
C HIS A 18 -8.48 -9.99 -9.77
N PRO A 19 -7.74 -11.06 -10.15
CA PRO A 19 -6.65 -11.63 -9.34
C PRO A 19 -5.60 -10.60 -8.91
N VAL A 20 -5.29 -9.63 -9.78
CA VAL A 20 -4.34 -8.55 -9.49
C VAL A 20 -4.79 -7.67 -8.30
N GLY A 21 -6.10 -7.57 -8.05
CA GLY A 21 -6.62 -6.87 -6.86
C GLY A 21 -6.25 -7.58 -5.56
N TYR A 22 -6.21 -8.91 -5.55
CA TYR A 22 -5.71 -9.66 -4.39
C TYR A 22 -4.21 -9.47 -4.20
N LEU A 23 -3.43 -9.44 -5.29
CA LEU A 23 -2.00 -9.11 -5.22
C LEU A 23 -1.77 -7.70 -4.66
N ALA A 24 -2.56 -6.72 -5.09
CA ALA A 24 -2.51 -5.36 -4.56
C ALA A 24 -2.81 -5.32 -3.05
N ILE A 25 -3.82 -6.06 -2.59
CA ILE A 25 -4.14 -6.17 -1.16
C ILE A 25 -2.96 -6.79 -0.40
N ILE A 26 -2.42 -7.92 -0.87
CA ILE A 26 -1.28 -8.60 -0.21
C ILE A 26 -0.07 -7.66 -0.12
N ALA A 27 0.28 -7.00 -1.23
CA ALA A 27 1.38 -6.05 -1.28
C ALA A 27 1.16 -4.86 -0.33
N THR A 28 -0.07 -4.34 -0.26
CA THR A 28 -0.46 -3.26 0.66
C THR A 28 -0.33 -3.68 2.11
N LEU A 29 -0.82 -4.88 2.46
CA LEU A 29 -0.77 -5.40 3.83
C LEU A 29 0.67 -5.73 4.26
N ALA A 30 1.49 -6.28 3.36
CA ALA A 30 2.91 -6.50 3.61
C ALA A 30 3.63 -5.16 3.88
N THR A 31 3.39 -4.16 3.03
CA THR A 31 3.96 -2.82 3.19
C THR A 31 3.54 -2.18 4.51
N ALA A 32 2.23 -2.19 4.81
CA ALA A 32 1.68 -1.66 6.05
C ALA A 32 2.27 -2.35 7.27
N GLY A 33 2.29 -3.69 7.27
CA GLY A 33 2.84 -4.49 8.35
C GLY A 33 4.30 -4.17 8.62
N ILE A 34 5.14 -4.12 7.58
CA ILE A 34 6.57 -3.77 7.72
C ILE A 34 6.72 -2.37 8.33
N HIS A 35 5.97 -1.38 7.85
CA HIS A 35 6.06 0.00 8.37
C HIS A 35 5.61 0.11 9.82
N LEU A 36 4.50 -0.53 10.19
CA LEU A 36 3.98 -0.51 11.55
C LEU A 36 4.89 -1.25 12.53
N VAL A 37 5.56 -2.33 12.08
CA VAL A 37 6.57 -3.03 12.88
C VAL A 37 7.84 -2.19 13.04
N LEU A 38 8.27 -1.49 11.99
CA LEU A 38 9.48 -0.66 12.02
C LEU A 38 9.28 0.66 12.77
N GLY A 39 8.07 1.25 12.76
CA GLY A 39 7.79 2.55 13.36
C GLY A 39 8.26 2.70 14.81
N PRO A 40 7.83 1.84 15.75
CA PRO A 40 8.30 1.89 17.14
C PRO A 40 9.81 1.66 17.28
N ARG A 41 10.41 0.84 16.42
CA ARG A 41 11.86 0.56 16.44
C ARG A 41 12.67 1.78 15.99
N VAL A 42 12.22 2.44 14.92
CA VAL A 42 12.83 3.65 14.38
C VAL A 42 12.66 4.83 15.34
N MET A 43 11.54 4.88 16.08
CA MET A 43 11.27 5.92 17.09
C MET A 43 12.34 5.97 18.19
N GLY A 44 12.98 4.83 18.51
CA GLY A 44 14.11 4.77 19.44
C GLY A 44 15.38 5.52 18.97
N PHE A 45 15.46 5.84 17.67
CA PHE A 45 16.58 6.58 17.07
C PHE A 45 16.17 7.97 16.58
N SER A 46 15.00 8.07 15.96
CA SER A 46 14.42 9.31 15.45
C SER A 46 12.92 9.28 15.60
N GLN A 47 12.40 10.12 16.49
CA GLN A 47 10.97 10.20 16.76
C GLN A 47 10.18 10.59 15.51
N THR A 48 10.66 11.59 14.75
CA THR A 48 10.02 12.03 13.50
C THR A 48 9.93 10.89 12.49
N LEU A 49 11.02 10.17 12.24
CA LEU A 49 10.99 9.03 11.31
C LEU A 49 10.08 7.92 11.82
N GLY A 50 10.09 7.63 13.12
CA GLY A 50 9.20 6.65 13.73
C GLY A 50 7.72 6.99 13.51
N ILE A 51 7.34 8.26 13.72
CA ILE A 51 5.98 8.75 13.46
C ILE A 51 5.63 8.60 11.98
N LEU A 52 6.53 9.01 11.08
CA LEU A 52 6.30 8.88 9.63
C LEU A 52 6.11 7.43 9.20
N PHE A 53 6.87 6.48 9.75
CA PHE A 53 6.67 5.05 9.51
C PHE A 53 5.29 4.59 9.96
N ILE A 54 4.85 4.99 11.17
CA ILE A 54 3.52 4.61 11.68
C ILE A 54 2.41 5.19 10.81
N LEU A 55 2.46 6.50 10.54
CA LEU A 55 1.48 7.17 9.70
C LEU A 55 1.45 6.57 8.29
N ASN A 56 2.61 6.20 7.75
CA ASN A 56 2.70 5.58 6.44
C ASN A 56 2.03 4.20 6.41
N GLY A 57 2.30 3.37 7.43
CA GLY A 57 1.65 2.07 7.58
C GLY A 57 0.12 2.18 7.75
N LEU A 58 -0.34 3.16 8.53
CA LEU A 58 -1.77 3.46 8.66
C LEU A 58 -2.39 3.97 7.35
N GLY A 59 -1.66 4.77 6.58
CA GLY A 59 -2.08 5.22 5.25
C GLY A 59 -2.35 4.06 4.30
N PHE A 60 -1.45 3.07 4.26
CA PHE A 60 -1.66 1.85 3.48
C PHE A 60 -2.83 1.00 3.98
N LEU A 61 -3.02 0.83 5.29
CA LEU A 61 -4.20 0.14 5.84
C LEU A 61 -5.49 0.87 5.48
N GLY A 62 -5.51 2.20 5.61
CA GLY A 62 -6.64 3.03 5.21
C GLY A 62 -6.95 2.87 3.72
N GLY A 63 -5.91 2.84 2.88
CA GLY A 63 -6.03 2.55 1.45
C GLY A 63 -6.62 1.17 1.16
N ALA A 64 -6.19 0.13 1.87
CA ALA A 64 -6.74 -1.23 1.72
C ALA A 64 -8.24 -1.29 2.09
N VAL A 65 -8.62 -0.66 3.22
CA VAL A 65 -10.03 -0.56 3.63
C VAL A 65 -10.85 0.21 2.60
N LEU A 66 -10.32 1.33 2.09
CA LEU A 66 -10.99 2.12 1.06
C LEU A 66 -11.15 1.33 -0.24
N TYR A 67 -10.13 0.57 -0.66
CA TYR A 67 -10.15 -0.28 -1.85
C TYR A 67 -11.20 -1.38 -1.78
N SER A 68 -11.33 -2.02 -0.63
CA SER A 68 -12.38 -3.04 -0.43
C SER A 68 -13.77 -2.44 -0.24
N SER A 69 -13.92 -1.12 -0.15
CA SER A 69 -15.20 -0.46 0.08
C SER A 69 -15.89 -0.02 -1.20
N ARG A 70 -17.20 0.20 -1.13
CA ARG A 70 -18.00 0.81 -2.22
C ARG A 70 -17.58 2.23 -2.61
N TYR A 71 -16.71 2.88 -1.83
CA TYR A 71 -16.25 4.24 -2.10
C TYR A 71 -15.04 4.29 -3.05
N TRP A 72 -14.49 3.13 -3.43
CA TRP A 72 -13.37 3.10 -4.37
C TRP A 72 -13.78 3.62 -5.75
N ARG A 73 -12.98 4.53 -6.30
CA ARG A 73 -13.13 5.06 -7.66
C ARG A 73 -11.86 4.74 -8.46
N PRO A 74 -11.95 4.58 -9.79
CA PRO A 74 -10.80 4.23 -10.62
C PRO A 74 -9.59 5.15 -10.41
N GLU A 75 -9.79 6.45 -10.24
CA GLU A 75 -8.70 7.42 -10.04
C GLU A 75 -7.88 7.15 -8.78
N LEU A 76 -8.46 6.49 -7.77
CA LEU A 76 -7.76 6.14 -6.53
C LEU A 76 -6.67 5.09 -6.76
N PHE A 77 -6.71 4.33 -7.86
CA PHE A 77 -5.59 3.48 -8.23
C PHE A 77 -4.34 4.29 -8.55
N LEU A 78 -4.48 5.43 -9.24
CA LEU A 78 -3.33 6.31 -9.51
C LEU A 78 -2.84 6.99 -8.23
N VAL A 79 -3.76 7.34 -7.32
CA VAL A 79 -3.39 7.85 -5.99
C VAL A 79 -2.60 6.80 -5.20
N ALA A 80 -3.05 5.54 -5.20
CA ALA A 80 -2.34 4.44 -4.55
C ALA A 80 -0.95 4.19 -5.18
N ALA A 81 -0.85 4.22 -6.51
CA ALA A 81 0.42 4.12 -7.21
C ALA A 81 1.37 5.26 -6.84
N GLY A 82 0.90 6.50 -6.88
CA GLY A 82 1.67 7.68 -6.49
C GLY A 82 2.14 7.60 -5.03
N TYR A 83 1.26 7.20 -4.12
CA TYR A 83 1.57 7.03 -2.71
C TYR A 83 2.69 5.98 -2.49
N ALA A 84 2.59 4.83 -3.16
CA ALA A 84 3.63 3.79 -3.12
C ALA A 84 4.96 4.30 -3.67
N LEU A 85 4.96 5.01 -4.80
CA LEU A 85 6.18 5.59 -5.39
C LEU A 85 6.83 6.65 -4.49
N VAL A 86 6.05 7.53 -3.87
CA VAL A 86 6.56 8.51 -2.89
C VAL A 86 7.22 7.79 -1.71
N THR A 87 6.67 6.66 -1.28
CA THR A 87 7.25 5.84 -0.21
C THR A 87 8.59 5.22 -0.62
N ILE A 88 8.73 4.80 -1.88
CA ILE A 88 10.01 4.30 -2.42
C ILE A 88 11.03 5.44 -2.47
N ILE A 89 10.66 6.58 -3.03
CA ILE A 89 11.54 7.75 -3.15
C ILE A 89 11.99 8.24 -1.77
N SER A 90 11.10 8.18 -0.77
CA SER A 90 11.39 8.57 0.60
C SER A 90 12.55 7.77 1.22
N LEU A 91 12.75 6.50 0.81
CA LEU A 91 13.92 5.74 1.26
C LEU A 91 15.22 6.46 0.93
N PHE A 92 15.37 6.90 -0.32
CA PHE A 92 16.57 7.58 -0.80
C PHE A 92 16.67 8.99 -0.24
N ALA A 93 15.54 9.68 -0.03
CA ALA A 93 15.52 10.99 0.59
C ALA A 93 16.06 10.97 2.03
N PHE A 94 15.75 9.91 2.80
CA PHE A 94 16.16 9.81 4.21
C PHE A 94 17.41 8.96 4.46
N GLN A 95 17.77 8.03 3.58
CA GLN A 95 18.96 7.18 3.71
C GLN A 95 20.08 7.48 2.70
N GLY A 96 19.84 8.39 1.75
CA GLY A 96 20.81 8.77 0.72
C GLY A 96 20.52 8.15 -0.65
N PHE A 97 20.98 8.83 -1.70
CA PHE A 97 20.80 8.41 -3.10
C PHE A 97 21.89 7.44 -3.55
N SER A 98 21.95 6.27 -2.91
CA SER A 98 22.80 5.15 -3.34
C SER A 98 22.14 3.81 -3.04
N LEU A 99 22.72 2.71 -3.55
CA LEU A 99 22.27 1.36 -3.19
C LEU A 99 22.56 1.03 -1.73
N ASP A 100 23.43 1.80 -1.06
CA ASP A 100 23.72 1.64 0.37
C ASP A 100 22.50 1.92 1.25
N ALA A 101 21.48 2.61 0.73
CA ALA A 101 20.19 2.81 1.39
C ALA A 101 19.44 1.49 1.69
N PHE A 102 19.82 0.38 1.05
CA PHE A 102 19.31 -0.95 1.35
C PHE A 102 20.17 -1.74 2.36
N TYR A 103 21.31 -1.18 2.79
CA TYR A 103 22.24 -1.85 3.67
C TYR A 103 22.14 -1.31 5.10
N MET A 104 22.27 -2.20 6.08
CA MET A 104 22.39 -1.87 7.49
C MET A 104 23.53 -2.68 8.09
N GLN A 105 24.50 -1.99 8.71
CA GLN A 105 25.70 -2.61 9.29
C GLN A 105 26.51 -3.47 8.30
N GLY A 106 26.62 -3.02 7.04
CA GLY A 106 27.37 -3.72 5.99
C GLY A 106 26.66 -4.94 5.38
N SER A 107 25.41 -5.22 5.77
CA SER A 107 24.59 -6.31 5.23
C SER A 107 23.30 -5.78 4.61
N LEU A 108 22.75 -6.48 3.61
CA LEU A 108 21.43 -6.12 3.06
C LEU A 108 20.37 -6.21 4.15
N ASN A 109 19.55 -5.16 4.28
CA ASN A 109 18.42 -5.12 5.20
C ASN A 109 17.20 -5.77 4.53
N PRO A 110 16.78 -6.99 4.93
CA PRO A 110 15.71 -7.70 4.25
C PRO A 110 14.36 -7.00 4.39
N LEU A 111 14.13 -6.27 5.48
CA LEU A 111 12.89 -5.51 5.69
C LEU A 111 12.83 -4.29 4.77
N ALA A 112 13.96 -3.60 4.57
CA ALA A 112 14.02 -2.49 3.62
C ALA A 112 13.74 -3.00 2.21
N VAL A 113 14.47 -4.02 1.75
CA VAL A 113 14.26 -4.61 0.42
C VAL A 113 12.82 -5.13 0.25
N GLY A 114 12.32 -5.89 1.23
CA GLY A 114 10.97 -6.45 1.20
C GLY A 114 9.88 -5.39 1.14
N SER A 115 10.02 -4.30 1.91
CA SER A 115 9.06 -3.18 1.85
C SER A 115 9.03 -2.52 0.47
N LYS A 116 10.19 -2.28 -0.15
CA LYS A 116 10.25 -1.61 -1.45
C LYS A 116 9.82 -2.50 -2.59
N ALA A 117 10.10 -3.80 -2.50
CA ALA A 117 9.54 -4.77 -3.43
C ALA A 117 8.00 -4.79 -3.35
N ALA A 118 7.43 -4.81 -2.14
CA ALA A 118 5.98 -4.79 -1.95
C ALA A 118 5.36 -3.47 -2.46
N GLU A 119 5.97 -2.32 -2.17
CA GLU A 119 5.54 -1.02 -2.69
C GLU A 119 5.58 -0.97 -4.23
N ALA A 120 6.64 -1.50 -4.85
CA ALA A 120 6.76 -1.55 -6.30
C ALA A 120 5.68 -2.44 -6.94
N VAL A 121 5.44 -3.62 -6.36
CA VAL A 121 4.34 -4.50 -6.79
C VAL A 121 3.00 -3.78 -6.67
N LEU A 122 2.74 -3.11 -5.55
CA LEU A 122 1.51 -2.33 -5.36
C LEU A 122 1.36 -1.24 -6.43
N ALA A 123 2.42 -0.49 -6.72
CA ALA A 123 2.40 0.55 -7.74
C ALA A 123 2.04 -0.02 -9.13
N LEU A 124 2.69 -1.11 -9.53
CA LEU A 124 2.43 -1.79 -10.80
C LEU A 124 1.01 -2.35 -10.87
N CYS A 125 0.56 -3.05 -9.82
CA CYS A 125 -0.80 -3.58 -9.73
C CYS A 125 -1.83 -2.45 -9.83
N SER A 126 -1.58 -1.31 -9.17
CA SER A 126 -2.50 -0.18 -9.18
C SER A 126 -2.60 0.46 -10.57
N VAL A 127 -1.48 0.68 -11.25
CA VAL A 127 -1.47 1.19 -12.63
C VAL A 127 -2.20 0.21 -13.56
N TYR A 128 -1.94 -1.09 -13.45
CA TYR A 128 -2.65 -2.10 -14.24
C TYR A 128 -4.16 -2.07 -13.98
N LEU A 129 -4.58 -2.09 -12.72
CA LEU A 129 -6.00 -2.08 -12.35
C LEU A 129 -6.69 -0.79 -12.81
N TYR A 130 -6.00 0.34 -12.81
CA TYR A 130 -6.52 1.58 -13.40
C TYR A 130 -6.84 1.40 -14.89
N THR A 131 -5.90 0.85 -15.66
CA THR A 131 -6.12 0.62 -17.11
C THR A 131 -7.21 -0.41 -17.39
N ALA A 132 -7.37 -1.43 -16.54
CA ALA A 132 -8.40 -2.45 -16.68
C ALA A 132 -9.79 -2.00 -16.22
N SER A 133 -9.86 -0.96 -15.39
CA SER A 133 -11.12 -0.42 -14.83
C SER A 133 -11.59 0.85 -15.55
N SER A 134 -10.74 1.46 -16.37
CA SER A 134 -11.08 2.62 -17.17
C SER A 134 -11.78 2.16 -18.46
N PRO A 135 -12.94 2.75 -18.82
CA PRO A 135 -13.69 2.39 -20.03
C PRO A 135 -12.97 2.77 -21.33
#